data_AF-A0A6N7ISY4-F1
#
_entry.id   AF-A0A6N7ISY4-F1
#
_cell.length_a   1.000
_cell.length_b   1.000
_cell.length_c   1.000
_cell.angle_alpha   90.00
_cell.angle_beta   90.00
_cell.angle_gamma   90.00
#
_symmetry.space_group_name_H-M   'P 1'
#
loop_
_entity.id
_entity.type
_entity.pdbx_description
1 polymer ?
#
loop_
_entity_poly.entity_id
_entity_poly.type
_entity_poly.pdbx_seq_one_letter_code
_entity_poly.pdbx_strand_id
1 'polypeptide(L)'
;MSGETLTTGTHLLVETDRRRLHHFQGDSLVRTYPVAVGKPSTPTPTGNYHVVYKMLNPGGVLGSRWMGLDIPGGNYGIHGTNNPDSIGRAVSNGCIRMHNHHVEELFPRVQIGTAVRIVRAENTPAASQSAGSSYVVQPGDTLWQLARRFGVPLSTLVELNGLADPDELYPGQVIVLP
;
A
#
# COMPACT_ATOMS: atom_id res chain seq x y z
N MET A 1 11.00 22.73 5.05
CA MET A 1 11.64 21.43 5.37
C MET A 1 10.87 20.82 6.53
N SER A 2 9.80 20.08 6.25
CA SER A 2 9.01 19.40 7.29
C SER A 2 9.59 17.99 7.44
N GLY A 3 10.37 17.79 8.50
CA GLY A 3 10.96 16.50 8.83
C GLY A 3 9.88 15.44 9.04
N GLU A 4 10.00 14.35 8.31
CA GLU A 4 9.25 13.13 8.52
C GLU A 4 9.72 12.54 9.85
N THR A 5 8.87 12.62 10.88
CA THR A 5 9.17 12.05 12.19
C THR A 5 9.34 10.54 12.02
N LEU A 6 10.55 10.03 12.23
CA LEU A 6 10.83 8.59 12.29
C LEU A 6 9.85 7.96 13.29
N THR A 7 8.85 7.23 12.77
CA THR A 7 7.78 6.61 13.56
C THR A 7 8.40 5.48 14.39
N THR A 8 8.93 5.79 15.57
CA THR A 8 9.62 4.84 16.47
C THR A 8 8.69 3.78 17.08
N GLY A 9 7.40 3.78 16.73
CA GLY A 9 6.38 2.86 17.23
C GLY A 9 5.74 1.98 16.15
N THR A 10 4.80 1.14 16.59
CA THR A 10 3.97 0.33 15.70
C THR A 10 3.20 1.22 14.71
N HIS A 11 3.24 0.89 13.43
CA HIS A 11 2.36 1.48 12.42
C HIS A 11 1.96 0.45 11.36
N LEU A 12 0.85 0.71 10.66
CA LEU A 12 0.28 -0.19 9.67
C LEU A 12 0.21 0.48 8.29
N LEU A 13 0.51 -0.29 7.25
CA LEU A 13 0.26 0.07 5.86
C LEU A 13 -0.74 -0.93 5.26
N VAL A 14 -1.80 -0.44 4.63
CA VAL A 14 -2.79 -1.25 3.94
C VAL A 14 -2.74 -0.92 2.46
N GLU A 15 -2.47 -1.93 1.64
CA GLU A 15 -2.49 -1.83 0.18
C GLU A 15 -3.75 -2.52 -0.35
N THR A 16 -4.74 -1.75 -0.81
CA THR A 16 -6.06 -2.30 -1.14
C THR A 16 -6.06 -3.13 -2.42
N ASP A 17 -5.21 -2.81 -3.39
CA ASP A 17 -5.12 -3.51 -4.68
C ASP A 17 -4.37 -4.83 -4.52
N ARG A 18 -3.29 -4.83 -3.72
CA ARG A 18 -2.57 -6.05 -3.34
C ARG A 18 -3.29 -6.86 -2.26
N ARG A 19 -4.28 -6.24 -1.60
CA ARG A 19 -5.08 -6.85 -0.52
C ARG A 19 -4.19 -7.35 0.61
N ARG A 20 -3.25 -6.50 1.01
CA ARG A 20 -2.26 -6.76 2.07
C ARG A 20 -2.32 -5.69 3.15
N LEU A 21 -2.11 -6.13 4.39
CA LEU A 21 -1.81 -5.27 5.52
C LEU A 21 -0.41 -5.61 6.01
N HIS A 22 0.43 -4.59 6.11
CA HIS A 22 1.80 -4.65 6.58
C HIS A 22 1.85 -4.04 7.98
N HIS A 23 2.48 -4.75 8.91
CA HIS A 23 2.71 -4.30 10.27
C HIS A 23 4.19 -3.99 10.43
N PHE A 24 4.49 -2.76 10.83
CA PHE A 24 5.84 -2.24 11.03
C PHE A 24 6.08 -1.89 12.50
N GLN A 25 7.34 -2.00 12.91
CA GLN A 25 7.87 -1.48 14.17
C GLN A 25 9.07 -0.60 13.82
N GLY A 26 8.97 0.72 13.99
CA GLY A 26 9.92 1.59 13.29
C GLY A 26 9.80 1.37 11.78
N ASP A 27 10.92 1.43 11.07
CA ASP A 27 10.95 1.16 9.63
C ASP A 27 11.01 -0.34 9.29
N SER A 28 11.05 -1.22 10.31
CA SER A 28 11.18 -2.66 10.11
C SER A 28 9.81 -3.31 9.87
N LEU A 29 9.67 -3.97 8.72
CA LEU A 29 8.51 -4.82 8.42
C LEU A 29 8.53 -6.05 9.33
N VAL A 30 7.55 -6.15 10.23
CA VAL A 30 7.40 -7.27 11.16
C VAL A 30 6.59 -8.41 10.53
N ARG A 31 5.48 -8.07 9.87
CA ARG A 31 4.58 -9.08 9.28
C ARG A 31 3.73 -8.51 8.16
N THR A 32 3.36 -9.38 7.21
CA THR A 32 2.36 -9.09 6.17
C THR A 32 1.21 -10.08 6.27
N TYR A 33 -0.01 -9.58 6.19
CA TYR A 33 -1.24 -10.35 6.30
C TYR A 33 -2.09 -10.20 5.02
N PRO A 34 -2.70 -11.28 4.51
CA PRO A 34 -3.75 -11.16 3.51
C PRO A 34 -5.00 -10.53 4.16
N VAL A 35 -5.67 -9.62 3.45
CA VAL A 35 -6.89 -8.96 3.93
C VAL A 35 -7.99 -8.95 2.89
N ALA A 36 -9.25 -8.81 3.31
CA ALA A 36 -10.33 -8.38 2.43
C ALA A 36 -10.53 -6.87 2.55
N VAL A 37 -10.92 -6.22 1.46
CA VAL A 37 -11.14 -4.76 1.39
C VAL A 37 -12.51 -4.44 0.79
N GLY A 38 -12.86 -3.16 0.77
CA GLY A 38 -14.09 -2.67 0.17
C GLY A 38 -14.19 -2.99 -1.31
N LYS A 39 -15.39 -3.38 -1.76
CA LYS A 39 -15.68 -3.56 -3.19
C LYS A 39 -15.65 -2.21 -3.92
N PRO A 40 -15.56 -2.17 -5.27
CA PRO A 40 -15.50 -0.92 -6.02
C PRO A 40 -16.66 0.07 -5.74
N SER A 41 -17.86 -0.43 -5.42
CA SER A 41 -19.02 0.41 -5.09
C SER A 41 -19.04 0.95 -3.66
N THR A 42 -18.26 0.37 -2.75
CA THR A 42 -18.07 0.83 -1.35
C THR A 42 -16.61 0.61 -0.95
N PRO A 43 -15.68 1.35 -1.58
CA PRO A 43 -14.25 1.11 -1.45
C PRO A 43 -13.76 1.40 -0.03
N THR A 44 -12.68 0.73 0.38
CA THR A 44 -11.96 1.14 1.58
C THR A 44 -11.35 2.53 1.34
N PRO A 45 -11.69 3.54 2.17
CA PRO A 45 -11.17 4.89 1.98
C PRO A 45 -9.65 4.94 2.16
N THR A 46 -8.95 5.55 1.22
CA THR A 46 -7.51 5.78 1.30
C THR A 46 -7.21 7.03 2.12
N GLY A 47 -6.09 7.04 2.83
CA GLY A 47 -5.68 8.16 3.67
C GLY A 47 -4.76 7.74 4.81
N ASN A 48 -4.44 8.71 5.67
CA ASN A 48 -3.73 8.48 6.91
C ASN A 48 -4.72 8.57 8.07
N TYR A 49 -4.78 7.51 8.87
CA TYR A 49 -5.74 7.32 9.94
C TYR A 49 -5.05 6.81 11.19
N HIS A 50 -5.79 6.72 12.29
CA HIS A 50 -5.35 6.15 13.55
C HIS A 50 -6.36 5.15 14.07
N VAL A 51 -5.85 4.16 14.81
CA VAL A 51 -6.71 3.28 15.60
C VAL A 51 -7.23 4.06 16.81
N VAL A 52 -8.54 4.33 16.86
CA VAL A 52 -9.18 5.11 17.93
C VAL A 52 -10.00 4.27 18.90
N TYR A 53 -10.24 3.01 18.57
CA TYR A 53 -11.01 2.11 19.41
C TYR A 53 -10.60 0.65 19.22
N LYS A 54 -10.67 -0.15 20.28
CA LYS A 54 -10.36 -1.58 20.26
C LYS A 54 -11.39 -2.37 21.05
N MET A 55 -11.90 -3.45 20.47
CA MET A 55 -12.85 -4.36 21.11
C MET A 55 -12.37 -5.82 20.98
N LEU A 56 -12.37 -6.50 22.11
CA LEU A 56 -12.12 -7.93 22.22
C LEU A 56 -13.44 -8.68 22.05
N ASN A 57 -13.46 -9.72 21.23
CA ASN A 57 -14.59 -10.62 21.00
C ASN A 57 -15.91 -9.94 20.57
N PRO A 58 -15.92 -9.11 19.50
CA PRO A 58 -17.16 -8.50 18.98
C PRO A 58 -18.14 -9.53 18.41
N GLY A 59 -17.66 -10.69 17.95
CA GLY A 59 -18.49 -11.74 17.38
C GLY A 59 -19.07 -11.39 16.00
N GLY A 60 -19.94 -12.27 15.50
CA GLY A 60 -20.63 -12.08 14.23
C GLY A 60 -19.68 -11.85 13.04
N VAL A 61 -20.05 -10.92 12.16
CA VAL A 61 -19.25 -10.58 10.97
C VAL A 61 -17.89 -9.96 11.30
N LEU A 62 -17.71 -9.46 12.52
CA LEU A 62 -16.49 -8.81 12.99
C LEU A 62 -15.46 -9.80 13.53
N GLY A 63 -15.88 -11.04 13.82
CA GLY A 63 -14.98 -12.10 14.29
C GLY A 63 -14.46 -11.86 15.70
N SER A 64 -13.17 -12.14 15.93
CA SER A 64 -12.59 -12.18 17.28
C SER A 64 -12.05 -10.84 17.79
N ARG A 65 -11.74 -9.88 16.91
CA ARG A 65 -11.20 -8.57 17.26
C ARG A 65 -11.73 -7.48 16.34
N TRP A 66 -11.89 -6.29 16.89
CA TRP A 66 -12.22 -5.07 16.15
C TRP A 66 -11.28 -3.93 16.55
N MET A 67 -10.74 -3.22 15.56
CA MET A 67 -9.94 -2.00 15.72
C MET A 67 -10.58 -0.90 14.87
N GLY A 68 -11.24 0.06 15.50
CA GLY A 68 -11.92 1.17 14.84
C GLY A 68 -10.92 2.24 14.38
N LEU A 69 -11.16 2.80 13.19
CA LEU A 69 -10.34 3.83 12.56
C LEU A 69 -11.09 5.17 12.52
N ASP A 70 -10.37 6.28 12.65
CA ASP A 70 -10.88 7.66 12.58
C ASP A 70 -11.24 8.14 11.15
N ILE A 71 -11.77 7.26 10.32
CA ILE A 71 -12.18 7.60 8.96
C ILE A 71 -13.46 8.44 8.99
N PRO A 72 -13.47 9.66 8.42
CA PRO A 72 -14.66 10.51 8.40
C PRO A 72 -15.86 9.82 7.71
N GLY A 73 -17.06 10.01 8.29
CA GLY A 73 -18.31 9.62 7.65
C GLY A 73 -18.68 8.13 7.74
N GLY A 74 -18.04 7.33 8.61
CA GLY A 74 -18.53 5.96 8.84
C GLY A 74 -17.80 5.15 9.90
N ASN A 75 -18.38 3.99 10.23
CA ASN A 75 -17.81 2.99 11.13
C ASN A 75 -16.85 2.07 10.37
N TYR A 76 -15.62 2.56 10.13
CA TYR A 76 -14.57 1.77 9.47
C TYR A 76 -13.62 1.17 10.49
N GLY A 77 -13.08 0.00 10.17
CA GLY A 77 -12.17 -0.69 11.06
C GLY A 77 -11.41 -1.83 10.40
N ILE A 78 -10.39 -2.29 11.13
CA ILE A 78 -9.68 -3.55 10.89
C ILE A 78 -10.24 -4.58 11.84
N HIS A 79 -10.73 -5.71 11.31
CA HIS A 79 -11.39 -6.71 12.14
C HIS A 79 -11.22 -8.13 11.62
N GLY A 80 -11.58 -9.11 12.44
CA GLY A 80 -11.63 -10.52 12.06
C GLY A 80 -12.73 -10.82 11.05
N THR A 81 -13.13 -12.08 10.90
CA THR A 81 -14.31 -12.41 10.09
C THR A 81 -14.88 -13.78 10.45
N ASN A 82 -16.19 -13.95 10.27
CA ASN A 82 -16.84 -15.27 10.27
C ASN A 82 -16.88 -15.91 8.86
N ASN A 83 -16.39 -15.22 7.83
CA ASN A 83 -16.29 -15.73 6.46
C ASN A 83 -14.82 -15.68 6.00
N PRO A 84 -14.00 -16.68 6.36
CA PRO A 84 -12.57 -16.70 6.03
C PRO A 84 -12.31 -16.69 4.52
N ASP A 85 -13.22 -17.20 3.70
CA ASP A 85 -13.09 -17.17 2.24
C ASP A 85 -13.15 -15.74 1.68
N SER A 86 -13.66 -14.77 2.43
CA SER A 86 -13.65 -13.37 1.99
C SER A 86 -12.25 -12.76 1.91
N ILE A 87 -11.27 -13.33 2.63
CA ILE A 87 -9.90 -12.81 2.69
C ILE A 87 -9.20 -12.92 1.33
N GLY A 88 -8.48 -11.86 0.94
CA GLY A 88 -7.85 -11.77 -0.37
C GLY A 88 -8.80 -11.30 -1.49
N ARG A 89 -10.00 -10.78 -1.15
CA ARG A 89 -11.00 -10.28 -2.12
C ARG A 89 -11.46 -8.84 -1.80
N ALA A 90 -11.98 -8.14 -2.80
CA ALA A 90 -12.61 -6.82 -2.65
C ALA A 90 -14.14 -6.98 -2.53
N VAL A 91 -14.62 -7.23 -1.31
CA VAL A 91 -16.00 -7.70 -1.06
C VAL A 91 -16.66 -7.06 0.16
N SER A 92 -15.92 -6.31 0.97
CA SER A 92 -16.50 -5.65 2.16
C SER A 92 -17.25 -4.37 1.76
N ASN A 93 -17.89 -3.73 2.75
CA ASN A 93 -18.48 -2.40 2.60
C ASN A 93 -17.51 -1.27 2.99
N GLY A 94 -16.20 -1.53 2.95
CA GLY A 94 -15.14 -0.56 3.22
C GLY A 94 -14.22 -0.97 4.37
N CYS A 95 -14.66 -1.80 5.32
CA CYS A 95 -13.79 -2.31 6.39
C CYS A 95 -12.70 -3.27 5.86
N ILE A 96 -11.61 -3.36 6.60
CA ILE A 96 -10.50 -4.27 6.31
C ILE A 96 -10.72 -5.54 7.14
N ARG A 97 -10.91 -6.67 6.46
CA ARG A 97 -11.11 -7.97 7.12
C ARG A 97 -9.82 -8.76 7.16
N MET A 98 -9.59 -9.44 8.26
CA MET A 98 -8.48 -10.35 8.49
C MET A 98 -9.00 -11.73 8.90
N HIS A 99 -8.21 -12.78 8.70
CA HIS A 99 -8.46 -14.03 9.43
C HIS A 99 -8.40 -13.79 10.94
N ASN A 100 -9.23 -14.49 11.71
CA ASN A 100 -9.29 -14.33 13.18
C ASN A 100 -7.91 -14.54 13.84
N HIS A 101 -7.17 -15.58 13.46
CA HIS A 101 -5.82 -15.83 13.99
C HIS A 101 -4.83 -14.69 13.68
N HIS A 102 -4.92 -14.05 12.50
CA HIS A 102 -4.06 -12.93 12.14
C HIS A 102 -4.40 -11.65 12.91
N VAL A 103 -5.70 -11.34 13.09
CA VAL A 103 -6.08 -10.16 13.88
C VAL A 103 -5.81 -10.37 15.36
N GLU A 104 -5.94 -11.60 15.87
CA GLU A 104 -5.57 -11.95 17.24
C GLU A 104 -4.08 -11.74 17.51
N GLU A 105 -3.24 -12.09 16.53
CA GLU A 105 -1.80 -11.84 16.53
C GLU A 105 -1.46 -10.33 16.44
N LEU A 106 -2.15 -9.58 15.58
CA LEU A 106 -1.87 -8.16 15.35
C LEU A 106 -2.33 -7.27 16.51
N PHE A 107 -3.53 -7.54 17.03
CA PHE A 107 -4.23 -6.70 18.00
C PHE A 107 -3.43 -6.35 19.27
N PRO A 108 -2.66 -7.24 19.92
CA PRO A 108 -1.87 -6.85 21.10
C PRO A 108 -0.70 -5.89 20.77
N ARG A 109 -0.24 -5.84 19.51
CA ARG A 109 0.88 -4.99 19.06
C ARG A 109 0.45 -3.58 18.66
N VAL A 110 -0.82 -3.44 18.30
CA VAL A 110 -1.45 -2.17 17.89
C VAL A 110 -2.02 -1.47 19.11
N GLN A 111 -1.60 -0.23 19.37
CA GLN A 111 -2.12 0.59 20.45
C GLN A 111 -3.18 1.56 19.92
N ILE A 112 -4.00 2.12 20.81
CA ILE A 112 -4.80 3.31 20.45
C ILE A 112 -3.83 4.42 20.06
N GLY A 113 -4.09 5.09 18.94
CA GLY A 113 -3.20 6.07 18.32
C GLY A 113 -2.21 5.48 17.31
N THR A 114 -2.13 4.15 17.14
CA THR A 114 -1.30 3.55 16.09
C THR A 114 -1.73 4.06 14.71
N ALA A 115 -0.76 4.59 13.97
CA ALA A 115 -0.97 5.10 12.62
C ALA A 115 -1.30 3.96 11.64
N VAL A 116 -2.26 4.22 10.75
CA VAL A 116 -2.73 3.33 9.69
C VAL A 116 -2.80 4.11 8.40
N ARG A 117 -1.88 3.83 7.48
CA ARG A 117 -1.85 4.39 6.13
C ARG A 117 -2.54 3.42 5.17
N ILE A 118 -3.57 3.89 4.46
CA ILE A 118 -4.34 3.08 3.51
C ILE A 118 -4.16 3.65 2.11
N VAL A 119 -3.69 2.81 1.18
CA VAL A 119 -3.34 3.17 -0.19
C VAL A 119 -3.85 2.12 -1.17
N ARG A 120 -4.07 2.48 -2.44
CA ARG A 120 -4.60 1.52 -3.43
C ARG A 120 -3.52 0.53 -3.86
N ALA A 121 -2.49 1.02 -4.46
CA ALA A 121 -1.13 0.52 -4.39
C ALA A 121 -0.35 1.80 -4.60
N GLU A 122 0.78 1.95 -3.93
CA GLU A 122 1.63 3.02 -4.37
C GLU A 122 2.00 2.77 -5.85
N ASN A 123 1.82 3.77 -6.71
CA ASN A 123 2.86 4.06 -7.71
C ASN A 123 4.10 4.61 -6.97
N THR A 124 4.59 3.92 -5.94
CA THR A 124 5.93 4.12 -5.44
C THR A 124 6.75 3.14 -6.25
N PRO A 125 7.78 3.60 -6.96
CA PRO A 125 8.81 2.71 -7.49
C PRO A 125 9.17 1.71 -6.38
N ALA A 126 8.96 0.43 -6.65
CA ALA A 126 9.46 -0.59 -5.76
C ALA A 126 10.98 -0.41 -5.67
N ALA A 127 11.45 -0.07 -4.48
CA ALA A 127 12.85 0.19 -4.16
C ALA A 127 13.46 1.43 -4.85
N SER A 128 14.12 2.23 -4.03
CA SER A 128 15.42 2.77 -4.40
C SER A 128 16.30 1.60 -4.87
N GLN A 129 16.27 1.26 -6.14
CA GLN A 129 17.19 0.29 -6.74
C GLN A 129 18.32 1.07 -7.38
N SER A 130 19.28 1.43 -6.53
CA SER A 130 20.58 2.01 -6.89
C SER A 130 20.56 3.37 -7.59
N ALA A 131 21.41 4.27 -7.15
CA ALA A 131 21.83 5.38 -7.99
C ALA A 131 22.35 4.82 -9.34
N GLY A 132 21.64 5.11 -10.42
CA GLY A 132 22.18 5.21 -11.78
C GLY A 132 22.38 3.90 -12.56
N SER A 133 21.34 3.10 -12.75
CA SER A 133 21.35 2.19 -13.92
C SER A 133 21.10 3.03 -15.17
N SER A 134 21.95 2.90 -16.19
CA SER A 134 21.75 3.56 -17.49
C SER A 134 21.47 2.52 -18.57
N TYR A 135 20.70 2.91 -19.58
CA TYR A 135 20.33 2.06 -20.70
C TYR A 135 20.72 2.74 -22.01
N VAL A 136 21.41 2.01 -22.87
CA VAL A 136 21.73 2.46 -24.23
C VAL A 136 20.57 2.08 -25.14
N VAL A 137 19.87 3.07 -25.67
CA VAL A 137 18.75 2.91 -26.59
C VAL A 137 19.17 2.07 -27.79
N GLN A 138 18.39 1.05 -28.12
CA GLN A 138 18.61 0.19 -29.28
C GLN A 138 17.71 0.62 -30.45
N PRO A 139 18.07 0.28 -31.71
CA PRO A 139 17.19 0.49 -32.85
C PRO A 139 15.81 -0.14 -32.63
N GLY A 140 14.76 0.69 -32.68
CA GLY A 140 13.37 0.28 -32.50
C GLY A 140 12.82 0.42 -31.08
N ASP A 141 13.63 0.85 -30.11
CA ASP A 141 13.14 1.19 -28.78
C ASP A 141 12.25 2.45 -28.83
N THR A 142 11.20 2.46 -28.00
CA THR A 142 10.45 3.67 -27.68
C THR A 142 10.45 3.88 -26.17
N LEU A 143 10.37 5.15 -25.74
CA LEU A 143 10.36 5.46 -24.31
C LEU A 143 9.16 4.80 -23.59
N TRP A 144 8.03 4.65 -24.29
CA TRP A 144 6.86 3.90 -23.79
C TRP A 144 7.14 2.42 -23.56
N GLN A 145 7.82 1.75 -24.50
CA GLN A 145 8.17 0.34 -24.36
C GLN A 145 9.20 0.12 -23.26
N LEU A 146 10.18 1.01 -23.13
CA LEU A 146 11.17 0.99 -22.07
C LEU A 146 10.54 1.23 -20.69
N ALA A 147 9.66 2.23 -20.57
CA ALA A 147 8.90 2.50 -19.35
C ALA A 147 8.14 1.25 -18.87
N ARG A 148 7.43 0.60 -19.79
CA ARG A 148 6.68 -0.63 -19.51
C ARG A 148 7.59 -1.82 -19.18
N ARG A 149 8.75 -1.94 -19.84
CA ARG A 149 9.74 -3.00 -19.61
C ARG A 149 10.36 -2.90 -18.22
N PHE A 150 10.69 -1.68 -17.77
CA PHE A 150 11.34 -1.43 -16.49
C PHE A 150 10.34 -1.16 -15.35
N GLY A 151 9.03 -1.18 -15.64
CA GLY A 151 7.99 -1.03 -14.63
C GLY A 151 7.90 0.38 -14.05
N VAL A 152 8.26 1.40 -14.83
CA VAL A 152 8.30 2.80 -14.42
C VAL A 152 7.32 3.63 -15.26
N PRO A 153 6.70 4.69 -14.71
CA PRO A 153 5.87 5.58 -15.51
C PRO A 153 6.67 6.27 -16.62
N LEU A 154 6.06 6.47 -17.79
CA LEU A 154 6.70 7.22 -18.90
C LEU A 154 7.15 8.61 -18.43
N SER A 155 6.29 9.31 -17.68
CA SER A 155 6.60 10.63 -17.12
C SER A 155 7.86 10.63 -16.25
N THR A 156 8.09 9.57 -15.46
CA THR A 156 9.29 9.44 -14.65
C THR A 156 10.55 9.34 -15.50
N LEU A 157 10.52 8.57 -16.59
CA LEU A 157 11.67 8.50 -17.52
C LEU A 157 11.90 9.82 -18.25
N VAL A 158 10.84 10.52 -18.66
CA VAL A 158 10.91 11.83 -19.31
C VAL A 158 11.56 12.86 -18.38
N GLU A 159 11.06 12.97 -17.15
CA GLU A 159 11.56 13.90 -16.13
C GLU A 159 13.02 13.61 -15.74
N LEU A 160 13.35 12.33 -15.52
CA LEU A 160 14.70 11.90 -15.12
C LEU A 160 15.76 12.19 -16.18
N ASN A 161 15.36 12.18 -17.46
CA ASN A 161 16.26 12.38 -18.60
C ASN A 161 16.14 13.76 -19.23
N GLY A 162 15.30 14.65 -18.70
CA GLY A 162 15.08 15.99 -19.23
C GLY A 162 14.57 16.00 -20.68
N LEU A 163 13.81 14.99 -21.07
CA LEU A 163 13.26 14.88 -22.43
C LEU A 163 12.04 15.80 -22.56
N ALA A 164 12.02 16.65 -23.59
CA ALA A 164 10.86 17.49 -23.88
C ALA A 164 9.77 16.72 -24.63
N ASP A 165 10.19 15.78 -25.48
CA ASP A 165 9.32 14.92 -26.28
C ASP A 165 9.71 13.44 -26.07
N PRO A 166 8.78 12.57 -25.62
CA PRO A 166 9.00 11.12 -25.48
C PRO A 166 9.36 10.39 -26.78
N ASP A 167 9.07 10.99 -27.94
CA ASP A 167 9.37 10.42 -29.27
C ASP A 167 10.77 10.79 -29.77
N GLU A 168 11.51 11.67 -29.08
CA GLU A 168 12.89 12.08 -29.41
C GLU A 168 13.96 11.10 -28.87
N LEU A 169 13.75 9.80 -29.06
CA LEU A 169 14.69 8.77 -28.62
C LEU A 169 15.55 8.28 -29.80
N TYR A 170 16.88 8.43 -29.69
CA TYR A 170 17.82 8.02 -30.74
C TYR A 170 18.57 6.73 -30.37
N PRO A 171 18.72 5.75 -31.29
CA PRO A 171 19.58 4.60 -31.06
C PRO A 171 21.01 5.03 -30.67
N GLY A 172 21.55 4.46 -29.60
CA GLY A 172 22.84 4.83 -29.00
C GLY A 172 22.75 5.88 -27.90
N GLN A 173 21.61 6.56 -27.73
CA GLN A 173 21.39 7.49 -26.63
C GLN A 173 21.40 6.75 -25.29
N VAL A 174 22.04 7.34 -24.28
CA VAL A 174 22.04 6.81 -22.92
C VAL A 174 20.92 7.50 -22.15
N ILE A 175 20.02 6.71 -21.57
CA ILE A 175 19.01 7.19 -20.62
C ILE A 175 19.29 6.65 -19.23
N VAL A 176 19.02 7.45 -18.22
CA VAL A 176 19.03 7.09 -16.81
C VAL A 176 17.70 6.40 -16.48
N LEU A 177 17.79 5.28 -15.78
CA LEU A 177 16.67 4.55 -15.19
C LEU A 177 16.65 4.82 -13.67
N PRO A 178 15.45 4.86 -13.05
CA PRO A 178 15.29 5.12 -11.62
C PRO A 178 15.76 3.95 -10.74
#